data_AF-B9CND8-F1
#
_entry.id   AF-B9CND8-F1
#
_cell.length_a   1.000
_cell.length_b   1.000
_cell.length_c   1.000
_cell.angle_alpha   90.00
_cell.angle_beta   90.00
_cell.angle_gamma   90.00
#
_symmetry.space_group_name_H-M   'P 1'
#
loop_
_entity.id
_entity.type
_entity.pdbx_description
1 polymer ?
#
loop_
_entity_poly.entity_id
_entity_poly.type
_entity_poly.pdbx_seq_one_letter_code
_entity_poly.pdbx_strand_id
1 'polypeptide(L)'
;MPVLAFTIGIAAAYVIRIVARECHLHWRQLAVFVEILLLVCVAFIPTNMNLLANSLTSLACGIQVQAFRKLHGHAFATTMCIGNLRSGTQEAVTYLHTHEKEHVENSLLYFGTILCFVAGAVIGNQLVPVWGQYMVLISPVFLTAVIAIMCIDRERQLLHNREPKETKNHRRSKDAKGFSAGRAHGRENTKRSEKY
;
A
#
# COMPACT_ATOMS: atom_id res chain seq x y z
N MET A 1 -10.91 -13.20 24.02
CA MET A 1 -9.48 -13.15 23.63
C MET A 1 -9.27 -12.64 22.20
N PRO A 2 -9.93 -13.17 21.14
CA PRO A 2 -9.68 -12.70 19.77
C PRO A 2 -9.99 -11.21 19.53
N VAL A 3 -11.05 -10.69 20.14
CA VAL A 3 -11.39 -9.25 20.05
C VAL A 3 -10.29 -8.36 20.65
N LEU A 4 -9.73 -8.75 21.80
CA LEU A 4 -8.62 -8.03 22.41
C LEU A 4 -7.37 -8.10 21.52
N ALA A 5 -7.08 -9.28 20.96
CA ALA A 5 -5.98 -9.44 20.01
C ALA A 5 -6.16 -8.57 18.76
N PHE A 6 -7.39 -8.44 18.24
CA PHE A 6 -7.71 -7.51 17.15
C PHE A 6 -7.44 -6.05 17.53
N THR A 7 -7.89 -5.62 18.71
CA THR A 7 -7.60 -4.27 19.23
C THR A 7 -6.10 -4.03 19.39
N ILE A 8 -5.36 -5.00 19.91
CA ILE A 8 -3.90 -4.95 19.99
C ILE A 8 -3.29 -4.87 18.59
N GLY A 9 -3.85 -5.57 17.60
CA GLY A 9 -3.39 -5.52 16.21
C GLY A 9 -3.53 -4.12 15.60
N ILE A 10 -4.65 -3.45 15.86
CA ILE A 10 -4.85 -2.04 15.48
C ILE A 10 -3.79 -1.14 16.13
N ALA A 11 -3.49 -1.33 17.42
CA ALA A 11 -2.46 -0.58 18.12
C ALA A 11 -1.05 -0.88 17.58
N ALA A 12 -0.76 -2.16 17.30
CA ALA A 12 0.51 -2.61 16.74
C ALA A 12 0.77 -2.00 15.35
N ALA A 13 -0.27 -1.80 14.53
CA ALA A 13 -0.15 -1.10 13.25
C ALA A 13 0.39 0.34 13.40
N TYR A 14 0.07 1.02 14.50
CA TYR A 14 0.62 2.33 14.80
C TYR A 14 2.12 2.26 15.11
N VAL A 15 2.54 1.29 15.92
CA VAL A 15 3.96 1.05 16.23
C VAL A 15 4.75 0.69 14.97
N ILE A 16 4.23 -0.22 14.15
CA ILE A 16 4.82 -0.61 12.85
C ILE A 16 5.03 0.62 11.97
N ARG A 17 4.09 1.57 11.99
CA ARG A 17 4.21 2.82 11.22
C ARG A 17 5.35 3.72 11.72
N ILE A 18 5.59 3.76 13.03
CA ILE A 18 6.73 4.51 13.60
C ILE A 18 8.04 3.84 13.21
N VAL A 19 8.16 2.52 13.46
CA VAL A 19 9.38 1.74 13.16
C VAL A 19 9.73 1.81 11.68
N ALA A 20 8.74 1.64 10.79
CA ALA A 20 8.99 1.71 9.34
C ALA A 20 9.52 3.07 8.89
N ARG A 21 9.11 4.16 9.56
CA ARG A 21 9.60 5.51 9.28
C ARG A 21 11.09 5.63 9.60
N GLU A 22 11.53 5.04 10.71
CA GLU A 22 12.95 5.03 11.12
C GLU A 22 13.80 4.16 10.18
N CYS A 23 13.28 3.02 9.75
CA CYS A 23 13.98 2.12 8.81
C CYS A 23 13.91 2.58 7.34
N HIS A 24 13.33 3.74 7.03
CA HIS A 24 13.08 4.21 5.66
C HIS A 24 12.26 3.25 4.77
N LEU A 25 11.51 2.32 5.38
CA LEU A 25 10.66 1.35 4.71
C LEU A 25 9.23 1.88 4.53
N HIS A 26 8.50 1.34 3.55
CA HIS A 26 7.07 1.62 3.50
C HIS A 26 6.38 0.94 4.68
N TRP A 27 5.69 1.72 5.51
CA TRP A 27 4.97 1.18 6.64
C TRP A 27 3.97 0.06 6.28
N ARG A 28 3.36 0.12 5.08
CA ARG A 28 2.50 -0.96 4.55
C ARG A 28 3.28 -2.23 4.22
N GLN A 29 4.49 -2.14 3.69
CA GLN A 29 5.32 -3.31 3.41
C GLN A 29 5.72 -4.02 4.71
N LEU A 30 6.11 -3.24 5.74
CA LEU A 30 6.43 -3.80 7.05
C LEU A 30 5.20 -4.43 7.72
N ALA A 31 4.02 -3.81 7.60
CA ALA A 31 2.79 -4.38 8.11
C ALA A 31 2.45 -5.74 7.48
N VAL A 32 2.53 -5.85 6.15
CA VAL A 32 2.30 -7.13 5.43
C VAL A 32 3.36 -8.16 5.79
N PHE A 33 4.61 -7.74 5.98
CA PHE A 33 5.67 -8.66 6.41
C PHE A 33 5.39 -9.25 7.81
N VAL A 34 4.98 -8.42 8.77
CA VAL A 34 4.57 -8.89 10.11
C VAL A 34 3.35 -9.82 10.01
N GLU A 35 2.40 -9.51 9.15
CA GLU A 35 1.22 -10.35 8.89
C GLU A 35 1.61 -11.74 8.37
N ILE A 36 2.53 -11.82 7.41
CA ILE A 36 3.08 -13.08 6.88
C ILE A 36 3.69 -13.90 8.02
N LEU A 37 4.54 -13.29 8.86
CA LEU A 37 5.18 -13.99 9.97
C LEU A 37 4.13 -14.56 10.94
N LEU A 38 3.10 -13.77 11.29
CA LEU A 38 2.03 -14.22 12.17
C LEU A 38 1.26 -15.40 11.58
N LEU A 39 0.89 -15.34 10.30
CA LEU A 39 0.13 -16.42 9.64
C LEU A 39 0.96 -17.70 9.48
N VAL A 40 2.26 -17.56 9.20
CA VAL A 40 3.18 -18.70 9.19
C VAL A 40 3.26 -19.32 10.59
N CYS A 41 3.39 -18.53 11.65
CA CYS A 41 3.34 -19.06 13.03
C CYS A 41 2.03 -19.79 13.31
N VAL A 42 0.88 -19.25 12.88
CA VAL A 42 -0.43 -19.89 13.05
C VAL A 42 -0.50 -21.25 12.37
N ALA A 43 0.11 -21.42 11.20
CA ALA A 43 0.11 -22.69 10.47
C ALA A 43 0.78 -23.85 11.23
N PHE A 44 1.72 -23.55 12.13
CA PHE A 44 2.44 -24.53 12.93
C PHE A 44 1.81 -24.74 14.32
N ILE A 45 0.74 -24.01 14.66
CA ILE A 45 0.04 -24.20 15.93
C ILE A 45 -0.81 -25.48 15.86
N PRO A 46 -0.68 -26.40 16.82
CA PRO A 46 -1.47 -27.62 16.83
C PRO A 46 -2.97 -27.33 17.05
N THR A 47 -3.83 -28.17 16.48
CA THR A 47 -5.29 -28.00 16.47
C THR A 47 -5.96 -28.04 17.85
N ASN A 48 -5.24 -28.44 18.91
CA ASN A 48 -5.72 -28.34 20.29
C ASN A 48 -5.67 -26.89 20.83
N MET A 49 -4.96 -25.98 20.15
CA MET A 49 -4.79 -24.58 20.54
C MET A 49 -5.52 -23.60 19.61
N ASN A 50 -6.73 -23.96 19.17
CA ASN A 50 -7.54 -23.13 18.26
C ASN A 50 -7.78 -21.71 18.78
N LEU A 51 -7.89 -21.52 20.09
CA LEU A 51 -8.07 -20.17 20.67
C LEU A 51 -6.85 -19.27 20.40
N LEU A 52 -5.64 -19.82 20.50
CA LEU A 52 -4.40 -19.08 20.22
C LEU A 52 -4.29 -18.77 18.74
N ALA A 53 -4.51 -19.77 17.87
CA ALA A 53 -4.54 -19.60 16.42
C ALA A 53 -5.52 -18.49 16.00
N ASN A 54 -6.77 -18.57 16.45
CA ASN A 54 -7.80 -17.57 16.15
C ASN A 54 -7.47 -16.17 16.70
N SER A 55 -6.78 -16.09 17.84
CA SER A 55 -6.36 -14.81 18.41
C SER A 55 -5.21 -14.18 17.62
N LEU A 56 -4.22 -14.96 17.16
CA LEU A 56 -3.14 -14.48 16.30
C LEU A 56 -3.65 -14.11 14.90
N THR A 57 -4.58 -14.86 14.33
CA THR A 57 -5.25 -14.49 13.08
C THR A 57 -6.03 -13.17 13.25
N SER A 58 -6.71 -12.98 14.40
CA SER A 58 -7.40 -11.73 14.70
C SER A 58 -6.42 -10.56 14.88
N LEU A 59 -5.26 -10.78 15.50
CA LEU A 59 -4.17 -9.80 15.58
C LEU A 59 -3.69 -9.38 14.18
N ALA A 60 -3.43 -10.35 13.31
CA ALA A 60 -3.02 -10.14 11.92
C ALA A 60 -4.07 -9.32 11.15
N CYS A 61 -5.36 -9.68 11.26
CA CYS A 61 -6.45 -8.90 10.67
C CYS A 61 -6.51 -7.46 11.20
N GLY A 62 -6.29 -7.23 12.50
CA GLY A 62 -6.26 -5.90 13.09
C GLY A 62 -5.16 -5.02 12.49
N ILE A 63 -3.97 -5.59 12.26
CA ILE A 63 -2.86 -4.92 11.59
C ILE A 63 -3.23 -4.60 10.13
N GLN A 64 -3.76 -5.58 9.41
CA GLN A 64 -4.10 -5.49 7.98
C GLN A 64 -5.16 -4.42 7.71
N VAL A 65 -6.23 -4.36 8.52
CA VAL A 65 -7.30 -3.36 8.40
C VAL A 65 -6.74 -1.94 8.48
N GLN A 66 -5.78 -1.70 9.37
CA GLN A 66 -5.14 -0.39 9.47
C GLN A 66 -4.14 -0.13 8.35
N ALA A 67 -3.40 -1.15 7.91
CA ALA A 67 -2.48 -1.04 6.79
C ALA A 67 -3.19 -0.59 5.50
N PHE A 68 -4.42 -1.06 5.28
CA PHE A 68 -5.18 -0.87 4.04
C PHE A 68 -6.49 -0.11 4.23
N ARG A 69 -6.60 0.74 5.26
CA ARG A 69 -7.83 1.50 5.56
C ARG A 69 -8.30 2.45 4.45
N LYS A 70 -7.43 2.81 3.51
CA LYS A 70 -7.76 3.73 2.41
C LYS A 70 -7.27 3.20 1.07
N LEU A 71 -8.14 3.26 0.07
CA LEU A 71 -7.87 2.99 -1.34
C LEU A 71 -8.39 4.19 -2.15
N HIS A 72 -7.55 4.78 -3.01
CA HIS A 72 -7.88 5.99 -3.79
C HIS A 72 -8.48 7.16 -2.98
N GLY A 73 -8.09 7.32 -1.71
CA GLY A 73 -8.60 8.39 -0.85
C GLY A 73 -9.90 8.04 -0.10
N HIS A 74 -10.63 7.04 -0.55
CA HIS A 74 -11.86 6.55 0.09
C HIS A 74 -11.55 5.55 1.21
N ALA A 75 -12.43 5.50 2.21
CA ALA A 75 -12.40 4.46 3.22
C ALA A 75 -12.68 3.09 2.55
N PHE A 76 -11.78 2.14 2.76
CA PHE A 76 -11.84 0.82 2.15
C PHE A 76 -11.72 -0.24 3.24
N ALA A 77 -12.65 -1.18 3.28
CA ALA A 77 -12.71 -2.21 4.32
C ALA A 77 -12.27 -3.55 3.74
N THR A 78 -10.95 -3.80 3.71
CA THR A 78 -10.36 -5.03 3.14
C THR A 78 -10.90 -6.34 3.73
N THR A 79 -11.37 -6.31 4.98
CA THR A 79 -11.83 -7.51 5.71
C THR A 79 -13.33 -7.53 5.99
N MET A 80 -14.09 -6.51 5.58
CA MET A 80 -15.52 -6.37 5.90
C MET A 80 -16.38 -6.23 4.64
N CYS A 81 -17.12 -7.29 4.30
CA CYS A 81 -17.97 -7.30 3.11
C CYS A 81 -19.15 -6.31 3.22
N ILE A 82 -19.81 -6.21 4.38
CA ILE A 82 -20.97 -5.33 4.59
C ILE A 82 -20.58 -3.84 4.44
N GLY A 83 -19.41 -3.45 4.98
CA GLY A 83 -18.91 -2.09 4.86
C GLY A 83 -18.68 -1.68 3.41
N ASN A 84 -18.03 -2.55 2.63
CA ASN A 84 -17.84 -2.32 1.20
C ASN A 84 -19.15 -2.38 0.41
N LEU A 85 -20.11 -3.24 0.78
CA LEU A 85 -21.41 -3.32 0.11
C LEU A 85 -22.18 -2.00 0.21
N ARG A 86 -22.22 -1.42 1.42
CA ARG A 86 -22.84 -0.11 1.64
C ARG A 86 -22.16 0.97 0.80
N SER A 87 -20.84 1.08 0.87
CA SER A 87 -20.09 2.08 0.10
C SER A 87 -20.25 1.88 -1.41
N GLY A 88 -20.15 0.64 -1.90
CA GLY A 88 -20.33 0.31 -3.32
C GLY A 88 -21.73 0.61 -3.84
N THR A 89 -22.76 0.36 -3.03
CA THR A 89 -24.14 0.72 -3.37
C THR A 89 -24.32 2.24 -3.41
N GLN A 90 -23.74 2.97 -2.47
CA GLN A 90 -23.81 4.43 -2.45
C GLN A 90 -23.14 5.06 -3.67
N GLU A 91 -21.95 4.58 -4.05
CA GLU A 91 -21.27 5.01 -5.27
C GLU A 91 -22.08 4.65 -6.53
N ALA A 92 -22.69 3.45 -6.58
CA ALA A 92 -23.53 3.04 -7.71
C ALA A 92 -24.76 3.94 -7.87
N VAL A 93 -25.46 4.25 -6.77
CA VAL A 93 -26.62 5.16 -6.78
C VAL A 93 -26.19 6.58 -7.16
N THR A 94 -25.04 7.05 -6.67
CA THR A 94 -24.52 8.37 -7.00
C THR A 94 -24.19 8.46 -8.49
N TYR A 95 -23.60 7.42 -9.07
CA TYR A 95 -23.38 7.32 -10.51
C TYR A 95 -24.67 7.41 -11.34
N LEU A 96 -25.76 6.79 -10.88
CA LEU A 96 -27.05 6.89 -11.58
C LEU A 96 -27.58 8.33 -11.64
N HIS A 97 -27.15 9.19 -10.71
CA HIS A 97 -27.52 10.60 -10.69
C HIS A 97 -26.51 11.52 -11.41
N THR A 98 -25.20 11.30 -11.25
CA THR A 98 -24.16 12.20 -11.77
C THR A 98 -23.59 11.75 -13.12
N HIS A 99 -23.71 10.46 -13.47
CA HIS A 99 -23.08 9.82 -14.62
C HIS A 99 -21.53 9.96 -14.68
N GLU A 100 -20.88 10.28 -13.56
CA GLU A 100 -19.42 10.41 -13.50
C GLU A 100 -18.73 9.05 -13.39
N LYS A 101 -17.73 8.81 -14.24
CA LYS A 101 -17.05 7.51 -14.35
C LYS A 101 -16.31 7.09 -13.08
N GLU A 102 -15.84 8.05 -12.29
CA GLU A 102 -15.10 7.81 -11.03
C GLU A 102 -15.94 6.99 -10.03
N HIS A 103 -17.24 7.26 -9.94
CA HIS A 103 -18.14 6.53 -9.05
C HIS A 103 -18.36 5.07 -9.48
N VAL A 104 -18.34 4.79 -10.78
CA VAL A 104 -18.42 3.41 -11.30
C VAL A 104 -17.16 2.64 -10.96
N GLU A 105 -15.99 3.24 -11.14
CA GLU A 105 -14.71 2.62 -10.80
C GLU A 105 -14.66 2.28 -9.31
N ASN A 106 -15.04 3.22 -8.45
CA ASN A 106 -15.11 2.99 -7.00
C ASN A 106 -16.13 1.90 -6.63
N SER A 107 -17.32 1.94 -7.21
CA SER A 107 -18.34 0.92 -6.99
C SER A 107 -17.87 -0.49 -7.38
N LEU A 108 -17.23 -0.61 -8.55
CA LEU A 108 -16.64 -1.85 -9.03
C LEU A 108 -15.54 -2.37 -8.10
N LEU A 109 -14.70 -1.49 -7.54
CA LEU A 109 -13.68 -1.90 -6.56
C LEU A 109 -14.30 -2.49 -5.30
N TYR A 110 -15.39 -1.89 -4.79
CA TYR A 110 -16.10 -2.39 -3.62
C TYR A 110 -16.78 -3.74 -3.89
N PHE A 111 -17.53 -3.86 -4.98
CA PHE A 111 -18.19 -5.12 -5.35
C PHE A 111 -17.21 -6.21 -5.74
N GLY A 112 -16.14 -5.88 -6.47
CA GLY A 112 -15.07 -6.80 -6.85
C GLY A 112 -14.41 -7.43 -5.62
N THR A 113 -14.19 -6.66 -4.55
CA THR A 113 -13.66 -7.18 -3.29
C THR A 113 -14.59 -8.21 -2.64
N ILE A 114 -15.90 -7.95 -2.66
CA ILE A 114 -16.90 -8.88 -2.13
C ILE A 114 -16.90 -10.18 -2.95
N LEU A 115 -16.89 -10.08 -4.27
CA LEU A 115 -16.85 -11.24 -5.17
C LEU A 115 -15.58 -12.06 -4.98
N CYS A 116 -14.42 -11.42 -4.87
CA CYS A 116 -13.15 -12.08 -4.55
C CYS A 116 -13.20 -12.81 -3.21
N PHE A 117 -13.81 -12.21 -2.18
CA PHE A 117 -13.97 -12.85 -0.88
C PHE A 117 -14.87 -14.09 -0.95
N VAL A 118 -16.03 -13.98 -1.62
CA VAL A 118 -16.95 -15.12 -1.80
C VAL A 118 -16.28 -16.24 -2.60
N ALA A 119 -15.60 -15.92 -3.69
CA ALA A 119 -14.85 -16.90 -4.48
C ALA A 119 -13.76 -17.57 -3.65
N GLY A 120 -12.99 -16.79 -2.87
CA GLY A 120 -11.97 -17.32 -1.96
C GLY A 120 -12.55 -18.25 -0.90
N ALA A 121 -13.71 -17.93 -0.32
CA ALA A 121 -14.38 -18.77 0.66
C ALA A 121 -14.88 -20.10 0.05
N VAL A 122 -15.45 -20.06 -1.16
CA VAL A 122 -15.90 -21.25 -1.88
C VAL A 122 -14.71 -22.15 -2.22
N ILE A 123 -13.65 -21.59 -2.81
CA ILE A 123 -12.43 -22.33 -3.16
C ILE A 123 -11.75 -22.90 -1.90
N GLY A 124 -11.65 -22.09 -0.85
CA GLY A 124 -11.08 -22.49 0.44
C GLY A 124 -11.85 -23.66 1.05
N ASN A 125 -13.17 -23.61 1.08
CA ASN A 125 -14.01 -24.71 1.60
C ASN A 125 -13.76 -26.04 0.89
N GLN A 126 -13.50 -26.01 -0.42
CA GLN A 126 -13.19 -27.22 -1.19
C GLN A 126 -11.76 -27.74 -0.93
N LEU A 127 -10.81 -26.86 -0.60
CA LEU A 127 -9.40 -27.20 -0.37
C LEU A 127 -9.07 -27.61 1.07
N VAL A 128 -9.81 -27.08 2.05
CA VAL A 128 -9.69 -27.41 3.49
C VAL A 128 -9.70 -28.93 3.77
N PRO A 129 -10.60 -29.75 3.21
CA PRO A 129 -10.60 -31.20 3.50
C PRO A 129 -9.33 -31.91 3.02
N VAL A 130 -8.61 -31.37 2.04
CA VAL A 130 -7.38 -31.97 1.50
C VAL A 130 -6.14 -31.49 2.26
N TRP A 131 -6.07 -30.22 2.65
CA TRP A 131 -4.86 -29.59 3.21
C TRP A 131 -4.93 -29.31 4.72
N GLY A 132 -6.12 -29.40 5.33
CA GLY A 132 -6.34 -29.18 6.77
C GLY A 132 -5.84 -27.81 7.24
N GLN A 133 -5.15 -27.78 8.38
CA GLN A 133 -4.63 -26.55 8.99
C GLN A 133 -3.56 -25.83 8.12
N TYR A 134 -2.88 -26.55 7.23
CA TYR A 134 -1.85 -25.97 6.35
C TYR A 134 -2.44 -25.10 5.24
N MET A 135 -3.75 -25.14 5.02
CA MET A 135 -4.44 -24.26 4.06
C MET A 135 -4.19 -22.78 4.39
N VAL A 136 -3.94 -22.45 5.67
CA VAL A 136 -3.59 -21.08 6.10
C VAL A 136 -2.29 -20.57 5.46
N LEU A 137 -1.37 -21.44 5.03
CA LEU A 137 -0.10 -21.08 4.37
C LEU A 137 -0.28 -20.51 2.97
N ILE A 138 -1.43 -20.74 2.33
CA ILE A 138 -1.72 -20.15 1.01
C ILE A 138 -1.76 -18.62 1.11
N SER A 139 -2.29 -18.07 2.21
CA SER A 139 -2.36 -16.62 2.43
C SER A 139 -0.98 -15.94 2.42
N PRO A 140 0.02 -16.35 3.23
CA PRO A 140 1.35 -15.75 3.20
C PRO A 140 2.07 -15.90 1.85
N VAL A 141 1.79 -16.93 1.04
CA VAL A 141 2.29 -17.03 -0.34
C VAL A 141 1.75 -15.88 -1.20
N PHE A 142 0.45 -15.62 -1.16
CA PHE A 142 -0.16 -14.49 -1.87
C PHE A 142 0.35 -13.14 -1.34
N LEU A 143 0.47 -12.98 -0.02
CA LEU A 143 1.00 -11.75 0.58
C LEU A 143 2.46 -11.49 0.18
N THR A 144 3.26 -12.54 -0.04
CA THR A 144 4.63 -12.40 -0.56
C THR A 144 4.62 -11.79 -1.97
N ALA A 145 3.69 -12.23 -2.84
CA ALA A 145 3.50 -11.61 -4.15
C ALA A 145 3.08 -10.13 -4.04
N VAL A 146 2.22 -9.79 -3.07
CA VAL A 146 1.83 -8.39 -2.80
C VAL A 146 3.04 -7.55 -2.39
N ILE A 147 3.91 -8.05 -1.51
CA ILE A 147 5.16 -7.35 -1.14
C ILE A 147 6.04 -7.12 -2.38
N ALA A 148 6.18 -8.14 -3.24
CA ALA A 148 6.98 -8.02 -4.46
C ALA A 148 6.41 -6.93 -5.40
N ILE A 149 5.10 -6.91 -5.62
CA ILE A 149 4.42 -5.87 -6.42
C ILE A 149 4.64 -4.48 -5.79
N MET A 150 4.48 -4.35 -4.48
CA MET A 150 4.72 -3.07 -3.78
C MET A 150 6.18 -2.61 -3.88
N CYS A 151 7.12 -3.53 -3.95
CA CYS A 151 8.54 -3.21 -4.11
C CYS A 151 8.82 -2.64 -5.50
N ILE A 152 8.27 -3.28 -6.54
CA ILE A 152 8.38 -2.84 -7.93
C ILE A 152 7.72 -1.46 -8.12
N ASP A 153 6.53 -1.25 -7.56
CA ASP A 153 5.83 0.03 -7.67
C ASP A 153 6.60 1.16 -6.97
N ARG A 154 7.21 0.87 -5.82
CA ARG A 154 8.11 1.82 -5.12
C ARG A 154 9.29 2.20 -5.99
N GLU A 155 9.95 1.23 -6.61
CA GLU A 155 11.10 1.49 -7.48
C GLU A 155 10.69 2.35 -8.68
N ARG A 156 9.56 2.02 -9.32
CA ARG A 156 8.99 2.81 -10.43
C ARG A 156 8.73 4.26 -10.02
N GLN A 157 8.14 4.49 -8.84
CA GLN A 157 7.88 5.84 -8.32
C GLN A 157 9.18 6.60 -8.02
N LEU A 158 10.21 5.93 -7.51
CA LEU A 158 11.52 6.53 -7.28
C LEU A 158 12.20 6.92 -8.59
N LEU A 159 12.13 6.08 -9.63
CA LEU A 159 12.68 6.37 -10.95
C LEU A 159 11.96 7.54 -11.62
N HIS A 160 10.62 7.55 -11.62
CA HIS A 160 9.84 8.65 -12.18
C HIS A 160 10.11 10.00 -11.48
N ASN A 161 10.38 10.00 -10.17
CA ASN A 161 10.72 11.21 -9.42
C ASN A 161 12.18 11.68 -9.61
N ARG A 162 13.09 10.81 -10.10
CA ARG A 162 14.48 11.18 -10.40
C ARG A 162 14.60 11.91 -11.75
N GLU A 163 13.87 11.46 -12.77
CA GLU A 163 13.81 12.07 -14.11
C GLU A 163 13.63 13.61 -14.08
N PRO A 164 12.60 14.19 -13.43
CA PRO A 164 12.37 15.63 -13.42
C PRO A 164 13.40 16.41 -12.60
N LYS A 165 14.09 15.76 -11.63
CA LYS A 165 15.15 16.41 -10.84
C LYS A 165 16.43 16.54 -11.63
N GLU A 166 16.85 15.50 -12.37
CA GLU A 166 17.99 15.59 -13.28
C GLU A 166 17.76 16.66 -14.36
N THR A 167 16.57 16.69 -14.99
CA THR A 167 16.29 17.68 -16.04
C THR A 167 16.29 19.12 -15.49
N LYS A 168 15.73 19.35 -14.30
CA LYS A 168 15.74 20.68 -13.65
C LYS A 168 17.14 21.09 -13.19
N ASN A 169 17.94 20.17 -12.66
CA ASN A 169 19.29 20.47 -12.19
C ASN A 169 20.25 20.74 -13.36
N HIS A 170 20.10 20.00 -14.46
CA HIS A 170 20.86 20.22 -15.69
C HIS A 170 20.51 21.57 -16.35
N ARG A 171 19.23 21.96 -16.34
CA ARG A 171 18.78 23.27 -16.86
C ARG A 171 19.31 24.43 -16.00
N ARG A 172 19.20 24.34 -14.67
CA ARG A 172 19.82 25.31 -13.74
C ARG A 172 21.34 25.45 -13.90
N SER A 173 22.04 24.34 -14.14
CA SER A 173 23.49 24.37 -14.37
C SER A 173 23.86 25.08 -15.67
N LYS A 174 23.10 24.88 -16.75
CA LYS A 174 23.29 25.59 -18.03
C LYS A 174 22.99 27.09 -17.90
N ASP A 175 21.89 27.45 -17.22
CA ASP A 175 21.51 28.85 -17.00
C ASP A 175 22.55 29.60 -16.16
N ALA A 176 23.08 28.98 -15.10
CA ALA A 176 24.13 29.55 -14.26
C ALA A 176 25.46 29.76 -15.02
N LYS A 177 25.84 28.82 -15.89
CA LYS A 177 27.02 28.95 -16.77
C LYS A 177 26.83 30.05 -17.81
N GLY A 178 25.65 30.13 -18.44
CA GLY A 178 25.31 31.19 -19.41
C GLY A 178 25.34 32.59 -18.79
N PHE A 179 24.77 32.75 -17.60
CA PHE A 179 24.78 34.03 -16.87
C PHE A 179 26.18 34.46 -16.42
N SER A 180 27.05 33.50 -16.10
CA SER A 180 28.44 33.78 -15.71
C SER A 180 29.30 34.17 -16.92
N ALA A 181 29.12 33.51 -18.06
CA ALA A 181 29.79 33.85 -19.31
C ALA A 181 29.39 35.23 -19.84
N GLY A 182 28.09 35.58 -19.78
CA GLY A 182 27.59 36.90 -20.19
C GLY A 182 28.16 38.05 -19.36
N ARG A 183 28.31 37.87 -18.04
CA ARG A 183 28.94 38.87 -17.16
C ARG A 183 30.43 39.02 -17.39
N ALA A 184 31.14 37.95 -17.74
CA ALA A 184 32.56 38.01 -18.08
C ALA A 184 32.78 38.82 -19.37
N HIS A 185 31.99 38.54 -20.42
CA HIS A 185 32.09 39.23 -21.70
C HIS A 185 31.71 40.71 -21.61
N GLY A 186 30.70 41.06 -20.78
CA GLY A 186 30.32 42.45 -20.53
C GLY A 186 31.43 43.26 -19.84
N ARG A 187 32.12 42.68 -18.85
CA ARG A 187 33.24 43.35 -18.17
C ARG A 187 34.46 43.54 -19.07
N GLU A 188 34.70 42.62 -20.00
CA GLU A 188 35.79 42.71 -20.96
C GLU A 188 35.57 43.84 -21.97
N ASN A 189 34.32 44.03 -22.43
CA ASN A 189 33.96 45.11 -23.33
C ASN A 189 34.01 46.49 -22.65
N THR A 190 33.54 46.62 -21.40
CA THR A 190 33.64 47.88 -20.65
C THR A 190 35.09 48.30 -20.44
N LYS A 191 35.97 47.37 -20.05
CA LYS A 191 37.41 47.64 -19.91
C LYS A 191 38.10 48.03 -21.22
N ARG A 192 37.57 47.58 -22.36
CA ARG A 192 38.11 47.91 -23.69
C ARG A 192 37.65 49.29 -24.16
N SER A 193 36.45 49.73 -23.79
CA SER A 193 35.94 51.08 -24.08
C SER A 193 36.56 52.19 -23.24
N GLU A 194 37.05 51.91 -22.03
CA GLU A 194 37.76 52.91 -21.20
C GLU A 194 39.24 53.12 -21.61
N LYS A 195 39.71 52.40 -22.64
CA LYS A 195 41.12 52.40 -23.06
C LYS A 195 41.40 53.16 -24.37
N TYR A 196 40.40 53.86 -24.91
CA TYR A 196 40.47 54.75 -26.06
C TYR A 196 39.80 56.08 -25.71
#